data_AF-A0A4S4MXB2-F1
#
_entry.id   AF-A0A4S4MXB2-F1
#
_cell.length_a   1.000
_cell.length_b   1.000
_cell.length_c   1.000
_cell.angle_alpha   90.00
_cell.angle_beta   90.00
_cell.angle_gamma   90.00
#
_symmetry.space_group_name_H-M   'P 1'
#
loop_
_entity.id
_entity.type
_entity.pdbx_description
1 polymer ?
#
loop_
_entity_poly.entity_id
_entity_poly.type
_entity_poly.pdbx_seq_one_letter_code
_entity_poly.pdbx_strand_id
1 'polypeptide(L)' 'MSTSTSPLLRIVVAGGSITGLMAAIVLKRLGHDVTVYERVPAVLLKDRGAGMGLLNEAIQFLAKHDLTHTPAGC' A
#
# COMPACT_ATOMS: atom_id res chain seq x y z
N MET A 1 -21.08 -23.01 1.13
CA MET A 1 -20.19 -22.04 1.82
C MET A 1 -20.74 -20.65 1.56
N SER A 2 -21.41 -20.05 2.53
CA SER A 2 -22.02 -18.72 2.38
C SER A 2 -20.95 -17.64 2.45
N THR A 3 -20.59 -17.03 1.32
CA THR A 3 -19.73 -15.85 1.30
C THR A 3 -20.55 -14.65 1.78
N SER A 4 -20.40 -14.29 3.05
CA SER A 4 -20.88 -13.01 3.56
C SER A 4 -20.05 -11.90 2.90
N THR A 5 -20.61 -11.20 1.92
CA THR A 5 -19.96 -10.03 1.33
C THR A 5 -20.01 -8.91 2.35
N SER A 6 -18.87 -8.58 2.98
CA SER A 6 -18.74 -7.40 3.82
C SER A 6 -19.17 -6.16 3.03
N PRO A 7 -19.89 -5.20 3.65
CA PRO A 7 -20.36 -4.01 2.96
C PRO A 7 -19.18 -3.22 2.38
N LEU A 8 -19.40 -2.63 1.19
CA LEU A 8 -18.45 -1.71 0.58
C LEU A 8 -18.37 -0.43 1.42
N LEU A 9 -17.19 -0.14 1.97
CA LEU A 9 -16.93 1.02 2.80
C LEU A 9 -16.18 2.09 2.01
N ARG A 10 -16.42 3.36 2.36
CA ARG A 10 -15.56 4.48 1.96
C ARG A 10 -14.57 4.77 3.07
N ILE A 11 -13.28 4.65 2.78
CA ILE A 11 -12.20 4.71 3.76
C ILE A 11 -11.20 5.79 3.37
N VAL A 12 -10.82 6.61 4.34
CA VAL A 12 -9.74 7.59 4.19
C VAL A 12 -8.52 7.10 4.96
N VAL A 13 -7.37 7.09 4.29
CA VAL A 13 -6.06 6.85 4.91
C VAL A 13 -5.28 8.16 4.92
N ALA A 14 -4.94 8.65 6.11
CA ALA A 14 -4.14 9.86 6.29
C ALA A 14 -2.65 9.48 6.44
N GLY A 15 -1.87 9.71 5.38
CA GLY A 15 -0.44 9.41 5.29
C GLY A 15 -0.11 8.43 4.17
N GLY A 16 0.79 8.83 3.28
CA GLY A 16 1.30 8.05 2.16
C GLY A 16 2.62 7.35 2.44
N SER A 17 2.91 7.00 3.70
CA SER A 17 4.07 6.19 4.06
C SER A 17 3.86 4.71 3.67
N ILE A 18 4.90 3.89 3.84
CA ILE A 18 4.85 2.44 3.59
C ILE A 18 3.65 1.80 4.27
N THR A 19 3.42 2.08 5.56
CA THR A 19 2.30 1.49 6.31
C THR A 19 0.94 1.97 5.79
N GLY A 20 0.81 3.27 5.49
CA GLY A 20 -0.44 3.83 4.95
C GLY A 20 -0.81 3.24 3.60
N LEU A 21 0.17 3.13 2.70
CA LEU A 21 0.00 2.54 1.37
C LEU A 21 -0.30 1.04 1.46
N MET A 22 0.39 0.29 2.33
CA MET A 22 0.12 -1.14 2.54
C MET A 22 -1.31 -1.37 3.05
N ALA A 23 -1.77 -0.58 4.01
CA ALA A 23 -3.15 -0.64 4.49
C ALA A 23 -4.15 -0.32 3.37
N ALA A 24 -3.90 0.75 2.60
CA ALA A 24 -4.76 1.14 1.50
C ALA A 24 -4.85 0.06 0.40
N ILE A 25 -3.74 -0.58 0.06
CA ILE A 25 -3.69 -1.68 -0.91
C ILE A 25 -4.53 -2.86 -0.46
N VAL A 26 -4.40 -3.28 0.81
CA VAL A 26 -5.18 -4.39 1.37
C VAL A 26 -6.67 -4.06 1.36
N LEU A 27 -7.06 -2.89 1.86
CA LEU A 27 -8.46 -2.46 1.90
C LEU A 27 -9.08 -2.34 0.50
N LYS A 28 -8.31 -1.83 -0.47
CA LYS A 28 -8.74 -1.77 -1.87
C LYS A 28 -8.92 -3.18 -2.47
N ARG A 29 -8.02 -4.12 -2.16
CA ARG A 29 -8.13 -5.53 -2.59
C ARG A 29 -9.32 -6.26 -1.97
N LEU A 30 -9.75 -5.85 -0.78
CA LEU A 30 -10.98 -6.34 -0.14
C LEU A 30 -12.26 -5.72 -0.76
N GLY A 31 -12.11 -4.82 -1.73
CA GLY A 31 -13.21 -4.24 -2.51
C GLY A 31 -13.63 -2.84 -2.07
N HIS A 32 -13.05 -2.27 -1.02
CA HIS A 32 -13.48 -0.97 -0.49
C HIS A 32 -13.07 0.23 -1.37
N ASP A 33 -13.81 1.33 -1.24
CA ASP A 33 -13.50 2.64 -1.84
C ASP A 33 -12.50 3.37 -0.93
N VAL A 34 -11.23 3.44 -1.34
CA VAL A 34 -10.13 3.92 -0.50
C VAL A 34 -9.47 5.15 -1.11
N THR A 35 -9.39 6.24 -0.34
CA THR A 35 -8.65 7.46 -0.70
C THR A 35 -7.50 7.70 0.27
N VAL A 36 -6.30 7.98 -0.25
CA VAL A 36 -5.11 8.30 0.55
C VAL A 36 -4.83 9.79 0.44
N TYR A 37 -4.65 10.48 1.57
CA TYR A 37 -4.16 11.85 1.61
C TYR A 37 -2.74 11.88 2.20
N GLU A 38 -1.81 12.48 1.47
CA GLU A 38 -0.46 12.78 1.95
C GLU A 38 -0.26 14.30 1.97
N ARG A 39 0.33 14.80 3.05
CA ARG A 39 0.61 16.23 3.22
C ARG A 39 1.78 16.67 2.34
N VAL A 40 2.77 15.79 2.18
CA VAL A 40 3.99 16.07 1.41
C VAL A 40 3.71 15.91 -0.09
N PRO A 41 3.93 16.96 -0.90
CA PRO A 41 3.77 16.86 -2.35
C PRO A 41 4.66 15.78 -2.95
N ALA A 42 4.16 15.08 -3.99
CA ALA A 42 4.88 13.98 -4.64
C ALA A 42 6.29 14.35 -5.11
N VAL A 43 6.49 15.59 -5.57
CA VAL A 43 7.80 16.10 -6.01
C VAL A 43 8.86 16.10 -4.91
N LEU A 44 8.46 16.13 -3.63
CA LEU A 44 9.35 16.10 -2.47
C LEU A 44 9.51 14.69 -1.87
N LEU A 45 8.86 13.68 -2.44
CA LEU A 45 8.94 12.28 -1.98
C LEU A 45 10.04 11.49 -2.68
N LYS A 46 10.65 12.05 -3.74
CA LYS A 46 11.76 11.38 -4.44
C LYS A 46 12.90 11.13 -3.45
N ASP A 47 13.40 9.90 -3.44
CA ASP A 47 14.49 9.41 -2.57
C ASP A 47 14.17 9.36 -1.06
N ARG A 48 12.94 9.70 -0.62
CA ARG A 48 12.55 9.52 0.78
C ARG A 48 12.44 8.04 1.11
N GLY A 49 13.24 7.62 2.09
CA GLY A 49 13.32 6.22 2.52
C GLY A 49 14.39 5.40 1.80
N ALA A 50 15.22 6.02 0.96
CA ALA A 50 16.44 5.40 0.47
C ALA A 50 17.29 4.87 1.65
N GLY A 51 17.77 3.64 1.52
CA GLY A 51 18.53 2.95 2.58
C GLY A 51 17.69 2.27 3.67
N MET A 52 16.35 2.39 3.65
CA MET A 52 15.51 1.56 4.52
C MET A 52 15.37 0.14 3.94
N GLY A 53 15.71 -0.87 4.73
CA GLY A 53 15.49 -2.27 4.40
C GLY A 53 14.07 -2.73 4.73
N LEU A 54 13.62 -3.77 4.04
CA LEU A 54 12.41 -4.53 4.39
C LEU A 54 12.80 -5.80 5.13
N LEU A 55 11.98 -6.23 6.08
CA LEU A 55 12.15 -7.51 6.75
C LEU A 55 11.62 -8.65 5.84
N ASN A 56 12.07 -9.88 6.11
CA ASN A 56 11.74 -11.07 5.29
C ASN A 56 10.24 -11.22 4.99
N GLU A 57 9.37 -11.00 5.98
CA GLU A 57 7.92 -11.13 5.80
C GLU A 57 7.38 -10.14 4.76
N ALA A 58 7.87 -8.91 4.78
CA ALA A 58 7.48 -7.89 3.80
C ALA A 58 8.02 -8.23 2.40
N ILE A 59 9.24 -8.77 2.32
CA ILE A 59 9.84 -9.24 1.06
C ILE A 59 9.00 -10.39 0.47
N GLN A 60 8.64 -11.39 1.27
CA GLN A 60 7.81 -12.52 0.82
C GLN A 60 6.41 -12.06 0.39
N PHE A 61 5.81 -11.14 1.14
CA PHE A 61 4.53 -10.55 0.77
C PHE A 61 4.61 -9.88 -0.60
N LEU A 62 5.62 -9.02 -0.83
CA LEU A 62 5.81 -8.34 -2.11
C LEU A 62 6.12 -9.33 -3.24
N ALA A 63 6.95 -10.35 -3.02
CA ALA A 63 7.23 -11.38 -4.02
C ALA A 63 5.94 -12.09 -4.52
N LYS A 64 4.95 -12.25 -3.64
CA LYS A 64 3.66 -12.87 -3.97
C LYS A 64 2.65 -11.90 -4.58
N HIS A 65 2.75 -10.61 -4.25
CA HIS A 65 1.66 -9.65 -4.46
C HIS A 65 2.06 -8.40 -5.23
N ASP A 66 3.32 -8.22 -5.59
CA ASP A 66 3.77 -7.11 -6.42
C ASP A 66 3.15 -7.21 -7.82
N LEU A 67 2.55 -6.11 -8.24
CA LEU A 67 1.88 -5.96 -9.54
C LEU A 67 2.68 -5.05 -10.49
N THR A 68 3.76 -4.45 -10.00
CA THR A 68 4.56 -3.49 -10.77
C THR A 68 5.63 -4.17 -11.59
N HIS A 69 6.09 -5.36 -11.17
CA HIS A 69 7.18 -6.12 -11.79
C HIS A 69 8.45 -5.29 -12.04
N THR A 70 8.56 -4.14 -11.36
CA THR A 70 9.65 -3.19 -11.52
C THR A 70 10.64 -3.47 -10.41
N PRO A 71 11.94 -3.66 -10.71
CA PRO A 71 12.94 -3.89 -9.68
C PRO A 71 12.96 -2.71 -8.70
N ALA A 72 12.86 -2.99 -7.40
CA ALA A 72 12.99 -1.97 -6.38
C ALA A 72 14.44 -1.44 -6.37
N GLY A 73 14.65 -0.20 -6.82
CA GLY A 73 15.95 0.49 -6.74
C GLY A 73 16.63 0.87 -8.06
N CYS A 74 15.90 0.93 -9.19
CA CYS A 74 16.40 1.48 -10.45
C CYS A 74 15.87 2.90 -10.71
#